data_AF-R7SFZ1-F1
#
_entry.id   AF-R7SFZ1-F1
#
_cell.length_a   1.000
_cell.length_b   1.000
_cell.length_c   1.000
_cell.angle_alpha   90.00
_cell.angle_beta   90.00
_cell.angle_gamma   90.00
#
_symmetry.space_group_name_H-M   'P 1'
#
loop_
_entity.id
_entity.type
_entity.pdbx_description
1 polymer ?
#
loop_
_entity_poly.entity_id
_entity_poly.type
_entity_poly.pdbx_seq_one_letter_code
_entity_poly.pdbx_strand_id
1 'polypeptide(L)'
;MDASLPQHIADLFLNPQVNRFKDAFARMIDPHEDPNFALQVTRRMDKEFSEEVLDLEKKPPGSQCVGPTARMLLGAGLIHAAIAISRQDWPPTRPYKERIMTQYYSLSALRNLTRTGSNSERRRLRDDMLREDIVELCLQHLRRRLCIMHKIVVDLLRTLGTDGFLVENLSSSLAADIIEAICLYALAGPNHVVSQMLDPVASWQILVFPYVASEIPGDEAAKFAPVYYHASQNSATEAVYVLMSTIPSRSNTYRGEILKKKPQIIDLLLDCAVIDRYPGNPSAGCCLHACNSLAIFLQWPIQVVPGIPTLPNANFKAGQWKPMLHIMTTLTSRSDWAEKLAEVWMHVQEEDMALAQSYVEKSANANQDQRLPTSGQLIESIRICRGTIRIMVLRLLATLTHAAESCGITNAQIESFLHIAYYACDKANSAELCTSSQETLEALEYGAEFFVFDGFGQPFGVARQNVLGPTALVRLLVVLAQ
;
A
#
# COMPACT_ATOMS: atom_id res chain seq x y z
N MET A 1 -0.77 -22.31 21.05
CA MET A 1 -1.01 -23.77 20.99
C MET A 1 -0.03 -24.40 20.01
N ASP A 2 1.13 -24.86 20.47
CA ASP A 2 1.97 -25.80 19.71
C ASP A 2 1.43 -27.21 20.03
N ALA A 3 0.35 -27.61 19.36
CA ALA A 3 0.06 -29.03 19.25
C ALA A 3 1.30 -29.64 18.58
N SER A 4 1.95 -30.59 19.26
CA SER A 4 3.16 -31.24 18.76
C SER A 4 2.97 -31.61 17.29
N LEU A 5 3.75 -30.98 16.41
CA LEU A 5 3.71 -31.22 14.97
C LEU A 5 3.82 -32.74 14.74
N PRO A 6 2.93 -33.37 13.96
CA PRO A 6 3.03 -34.80 13.75
C PRO A 6 4.41 -35.19 13.24
N GLN A 7 4.98 -36.26 13.80
CA GLN A 7 6.37 -36.66 13.57
C GLN A 7 6.71 -36.73 12.08
N HIS A 8 5.79 -37.23 11.25
CA HIS A 8 5.99 -37.35 9.82
C HIS A 8 6.15 -36.00 9.10
N ILE A 9 5.51 -34.92 9.58
CA ILE A 9 5.71 -33.55 9.05
C ILE A 9 7.02 -32.99 9.58
N ALA A 10 7.35 -33.21 10.85
CA ALA A 10 8.65 -32.80 11.40
C ALA A 10 9.80 -33.45 10.60
N ASP A 11 9.70 -34.76 10.34
CA ASP A 11 10.68 -35.53 9.57
C ASP A 11 10.79 -35.06 8.10
N LEU A 12 9.74 -34.48 7.54
CA LEU A 12 9.75 -33.92 6.18
C LEU A 12 10.67 -32.68 6.11
N PHE A 13 10.70 -31.84 7.15
CA PHE A 13 11.52 -30.62 7.20
C PHE A 13 12.89 -30.83 7.86
N LEU A 14 13.03 -31.81 8.77
CA LEU A 14 14.30 -32.17 9.39
C LEU A 14 15.22 -32.96 8.44
N ASN A 15 14.62 -33.78 7.56
CA ASN A 15 15.34 -34.54 6.53
C ASN A 15 14.81 -34.19 5.13
N PRO A 16 15.04 -32.94 4.69
CA PRO A 16 14.44 -32.41 3.48
C PRO A 16 15.01 -33.12 2.24
N GLN A 17 14.11 -33.61 1.38
CA GLN A 17 14.44 -34.21 0.10
C GLN A 17 13.44 -33.75 -0.95
N VAL A 18 13.93 -33.38 -2.13
CA VAL A 18 13.10 -32.86 -3.22
C VAL A 18 11.95 -33.83 -3.58
N ASN A 19 12.23 -35.13 -3.66
CA ASN A 19 11.19 -36.13 -3.99
C ASN A 19 10.11 -36.23 -2.91
N ARG A 20 10.49 -36.17 -1.62
CA ARG A 20 9.52 -36.20 -0.52
C ARG A 20 8.61 -34.96 -0.54
N PHE A 21 9.16 -33.80 -0.87
CA PHE A 21 8.34 -32.59 -1.05
C PHE A 21 7.44 -32.67 -2.29
N LYS A 22 7.90 -33.25 -3.41
CA LYS A 22 7.05 -33.49 -4.58
C LYS A 22 5.84 -34.37 -4.23
N ASP A 23 6.06 -35.46 -3.50
CA ASP A 23 4.99 -36.35 -3.06
C ASP A 23 4.02 -35.62 -2.12
N ALA A 24 4.55 -34.85 -1.16
CA ALA A 24 3.72 -34.04 -0.25
C ALA A 24 2.91 -32.97 -1.00
N PHE A 25 3.50 -32.31 -2.01
CA PHE A 25 2.82 -31.31 -2.83
C PHE A 25 1.71 -31.93 -3.69
N ALA A 26 1.98 -33.08 -4.32
CA ALA A 26 0.96 -33.82 -5.07
C ALA A 26 -0.25 -34.16 -4.18
N ARG A 27 0.02 -34.63 -2.94
CA ARG A 27 -1.02 -34.90 -1.94
C ARG A 27 -1.79 -33.64 -1.55
N MET A 28 -1.13 -32.52 -1.27
CA MET A 28 -1.83 -31.28 -0.88
C MET A 28 -2.73 -30.71 -1.98
N ILE A 29 -2.38 -30.93 -3.25
CA ILE A 29 -3.18 -30.49 -4.40
C ILE A 29 -4.40 -31.40 -4.59
N ASP A 30 -4.34 -32.66 -4.16
CA ASP A 30 -5.48 -33.58 -4.28
C ASP A 30 -6.67 -33.08 -3.44
N PRO A 31 -7.82 -32.78 -4.07
CA PRO A 31 -8.99 -32.32 -3.34
C PRO A 31 -9.50 -33.31 -2.28
N HIS A 32 -9.18 -34.60 -2.42
CA HIS A 32 -9.61 -35.67 -1.53
C HIS A 32 -8.64 -35.97 -0.38
N GLU A 33 -7.48 -35.32 -0.34
CA GLU A 33 -6.51 -35.49 0.75
C GLU A 33 -7.05 -34.95 2.09
N ASP A 34 -6.51 -35.47 3.20
CA ASP A 34 -6.82 -34.98 4.54
C ASP A 34 -6.47 -33.48 4.67
N PRO A 35 -7.46 -32.60 4.92
CA PRO A 35 -7.20 -31.17 4.99
C PRO A 35 -6.33 -30.76 6.18
N ASN A 36 -6.27 -31.60 7.23
CA ASN A 36 -5.33 -31.37 8.31
C ASN A 36 -3.88 -31.60 7.88
N PHE A 37 -3.62 -32.60 7.04
CA PHE A 37 -2.29 -32.83 6.48
C PHE A 37 -1.82 -31.60 5.68
N ALA A 38 -2.64 -31.12 4.74
CA ALA A 38 -2.29 -29.95 3.93
C ALA A 38 -2.10 -28.68 4.78
N LEU A 39 -2.96 -28.47 5.77
CA LEU A 39 -2.84 -27.35 6.71
C LEU A 39 -1.53 -27.40 7.51
N GLN A 40 -1.12 -28.56 8.01
CA GLN A 40 0.11 -28.70 8.79
C GLN A 40 1.36 -28.47 7.94
N VAL A 41 1.40 -29.00 6.73
CA VAL A 41 2.53 -28.77 5.80
C VAL A 41 2.65 -27.28 5.46
N THR A 42 1.55 -26.63 5.04
CA THR A 42 1.58 -25.20 4.65
C THR A 42 1.90 -24.28 5.82
N ARG A 43 1.38 -24.55 7.02
CA ARG A 43 1.77 -23.84 8.25
C ARG A 43 3.26 -23.97 8.54
N ARG A 44 3.83 -25.18 8.39
CA ARG A 44 5.25 -25.40 8.64
C ARG A 44 6.11 -24.64 7.63
N MET A 45 5.72 -24.62 6.36
CA MET A 45 6.39 -23.83 5.32
C MET A 45 6.36 -22.33 5.64
N ASP A 46 5.18 -21.80 5.98
CA ASP A 46 5.02 -20.38 6.33
C ASP A 46 5.88 -19.98 7.54
N LYS A 47 5.92 -20.83 8.58
CA LYS A 47 6.78 -20.65 9.76
C LYS A 47 8.26 -20.62 9.37
N GLU A 48 8.73 -21.60 8.61
CA GLU A 48 10.13 -21.69 8.16
C GLU A 48 10.56 -20.42 7.41
N PHE A 49 9.74 -19.94 6.46
CA PHE A 49 10.05 -18.73 5.71
C PHE A 49 9.93 -17.46 6.54
N SER A 50 8.99 -17.41 7.49
CA SER A 50 8.88 -16.28 8.42
C SER A 50 10.12 -16.16 9.31
N GLU A 51 10.61 -17.28 9.84
CA GLU A 51 11.85 -17.35 10.64
C GLU A 51 13.07 -16.93 9.80
N GLU A 52 13.16 -17.41 8.55
CA GLU A 52 14.22 -17.00 7.63
C GLU A 52 14.20 -15.49 7.35
N VAL A 53 13.04 -14.90 7.11
CA VAL A 53 12.89 -13.45 6.89
C VAL A 53 13.33 -12.65 8.12
N LEU A 54 12.91 -13.07 9.32
CA LEU A 54 13.32 -12.42 10.58
C LEU A 54 14.83 -12.50 10.81
N ASP A 55 15.47 -13.58 10.40
CA ASP A 55 16.93 -13.71 10.47
C ASP A 55 17.66 -12.90 9.40
N LEU A 56 17.07 -12.71 8.22
CA LEU A 56 17.59 -11.83 7.18
C LEU A 56 17.49 -10.35 7.56
N GLU A 57 16.42 -9.94 8.25
CA GLU A 57 16.26 -8.55 8.74
C GLU A 57 17.34 -8.14 9.76
N LYS A 58 17.96 -9.11 10.44
CA LYS A 58 19.07 -8.88 11.38
C LYS A 58 20.44 -8.78 10.67
N LYS A 59 20.52 -9.17 9.40
CA LYS A 59 21.78 -9.21 8.62
C LYS A 59 21.97 -7.93 7.81
N PRO A 60 23.22 -7.55 7.49
CA PRO A 60 23.48 -6.39 6.64
C PRO A 60 22.88 -6.57 5.23
N PRO A 61 22.42 -5.47 4.58
CA PRO A 61 21.91 -5.50 3.23
C PRO A 61 22.90 -6.18 2.26
N GLY A 62 22.39 -7.04 1.37
CA GLY A 62 23.21 -7.76 0.38
C GLY A 62 23.63 -9.19 0.77
N SER A 63 23.45 -9.60 2.04
CA SER A 63 23.69 -10.98 2.49
C SER A 63 22.49 -11.93 2.30
N GLN A 64 21.54 -11.55 1.44
CA GLN A 64 20.28 -12.27 1.25
C GLN A 64 20.50 -13.43 0.26
N CYS A 65 20.48 -14.65 0.75
CA CYS A 65 20.45 -15.87 -0.05
C CYS A 65 19.21 -16.66 0.32
N VAL A 66 18.57 -17.31 -0.66
CA VAL A 66 17.48 -18.24 -0.38
C VAL A 66 18.05 -19.40 0.44
N GLY A 67 17.43 -19.69 1.59
CA GLY A 67 17.81 -20.78 2.48
C GLY A 67 17.79 -22.16 1.79
N PRO A 68 18.57 -23.13 2.29
CA PRO A 68 18.65 -24.46 1.69
C PRO A 68 17.28 -25.15 1.61
N THR A 69 16.47 -25.05 2.66
CA THR A 69 15.10 -25.58 2.72
C THR A 69 14.21 -24.97 1.64
N ALA A 70 14.21 -23.63 1.53
CA ALA A 70 13.48 -22.90 0.49
C ALA A 70 13.88 -23.32 -0.92
N ARG A 71 15.19 -23.50 -1.20
CA ARG A 71 15.66 -24.00 -2.50
C ARG A 71 15.16 -25.40 -2.82
N MET A 72 15.13 -26.30 -1.83
CA MET A 72 14.60 -27.66 -2.01
C MET A 72 13.10 -27.65 -2.29
N LEU A 73 12.33 -26.85 -1.56
CA LEU A 73 10.89 -26.66 -1.80
C LEU A 73 10.63 -26.09 -3.19
N LEU A 74 11.40 -25.07 -3.62
CA LEU A 74 11.32 -24.52 -4.97
C LEU A 74 11.61 -25.58 -6.04
N GLY A 75 12.68 -26.38 -5.86
CA GLY A 75 13.02 -27.49 -6.76
C GLY A 75 11.98 -28.62 -6.79
N ALA A 76 11.14 -28.71 -5.75
CA ALA A 76 10.01 -29.65 -5.68
C ALA A 76 8.72 -29.12 -6.33
N GLY A 77 8.68 -27.86 -6.79
CA GLY A 77 7.50 -27.28 -7.43
C GLY A 77 6.58 -26.51 -6.48
N LEU A 78 7.14 -25.91 -5.42
CA LEU A 78 6.39 -25.16 -4.40
C LEU A 78 5.42 -24.13 -4.99
N ILE A 79 5.87 -23.34 -5.98
CA ILE A 79 5.08 -22.23 -6.53
C ILE A 79 3.80 -22.76 -7.18
N HIS A 80 3.94 -23.77 -8.03
CA HIS A 80 2.81 -24.43 -8.68
C HIS A 80 1.84 -25.01 -7.64
N ALA A 81 2.37 -25.74 -6.65
CA ALA A 81 1.55 -26.35 -5.62
C ALA A 81 0.78 -25.32 -4.77
N ALA A 82 1.46 -24.28 -4.29
CA ALA A 82 0.83 -23.23 -3.49
C ALA A 82 -0.26 -22.50 -4.26
N ILE A 83 -0.02 -22.17 -5.53
CA ILE A 83 -1.02 -21.50 -6.38
C ILE A 83 -2.19 -22.43 -6.70
N ALA A 84 -1.94 -23.71 -7.01
CA ALA A 84 -2.98 -24.70 -7.26
C ALA A 84 -3.89 -24.89 -6.04
N ILE A 85 -3.31 -25.02 -4.84
CA ILE A 85 -4.06 -25.10 -3.57
C ILE A 85 -4.92 -23.84 -3.37
N SER A 86 -4.33 -22.66 -3.58
CA SER A 86 -5.01 -21.38 -3.38
C SER A 86 -6.11 -21.08 -4.40
N ARG A 87 -6.08 -21.71 -5.58
CA ARG A 87 -7.11 -21.60 -6.63
C ARG A 87 -8.35 -22.42 -6.34
N GLN A 88 -8.25 -23.47 -5.52
CA GLN A 88 -9.37 -24.39 -5.31
C GLN A 88 -10.59 -23.66 -4.73
N ASP A 89 -11.75 -23.95 -5.30
CA ASP A 89 -13.03 -23.50 -4.75
C ASP A 89 -13.58 -24.58 -3.83
N TRP A 90 -13.90 -24.18 -2.61
CA TRP A 90 -14.39 -25.08 -1.59
C TRP A 90 -15.82 -24.72 -1.22
N PRO A 91 -16.79 -25.65 -1.35
CA PRO A 91 -18.11 -25.41 -0.81
C PRO A 91 -18.03 -25.17 0.70
N PRO A 92 -18.96 -24.41 1.29
CA PRO A 92 -19.01 -24.13 2.73
C PRO A 92 -19.47 -25.35 3.54
N THR A 93 -18.95 -26.53 3.22
CA THR A 93 -19.16 -27.80 3.92
C THR A 93 -17.86 -28.20 4.61
N ARG A 94 -17.97 -28.82 5.80
CA ARG A 94 -16.77 -29.30 6.52
C ARG A 94 -15.95 -30.24 5.62
N PRO A 95 -14.62 -30.13 5.59
CA PRO A 95 -13.74 -29.27 6.42
C PRO A 95 -13.35 -27.92 5.75
N TYR A 96 -14.31 -27.00 5.62
CA TYR A 96 -14.11 -25.68 5.01
C TYR A 96 -12.98 -24.84 5.65
N LYS A 97 -12.91 -24.81 6.99
CA LYS A 97 -11.92 -24.02 7.75
C LYS A 97 -10.49 -24.43 7.39
N GLU A 98 -10.17 -25.72 7.51
CA GLU A 98 -8.82 -26.24 7.30
C GLU A 98 -8.34 -25.97 5.88
N ARG A 99 -9.24 -26.08 4.91
CA ARG A 99 -8.95 -25.81 3.50
C ARG A 99 -8.66 -24.34 3.24
N ILE A 100 -9.49 -23.41 3.72
CA ILE A 100 -9.20 -21.97 3.55
C ILE A 100 -7.92 -21.58 4.29
N MET A 101 -7.67 -22.11 5.49
CA MET A 101 -6.43 -21.86 6.20
C MET A 101 -5.21 -22.38 5.43
N THR A 102 -5.33 -23.52 4.77
CA THR A 102 -4.30 -24.05 3.86
C THR A 102 -4.02 -23.07 2.71
N GLN A 103 -5.06 -22.46 2.11
CA GLN A 103 -4.90 -21.43 1.08
C GLN A 103 -4.19 -20.19 1.62
N TYR A 104 -4.60 -19.73 2.81
CA TYR A 104 -3.98 -18.59 3.48
C TYR A 104 -2.49 -18.81 3.73
N TYR A 105 -2.11 -19.93 4.35
CA TYR A 105 -0.70 -20.20 4.64
C TYR A 105 0.12 -20.49 3.37
N SER A 106 -0.50 -21.03 2.32
CA SER A 106 0.16 -21.17 1.01
C SER A 106 0.53 -19.79 0.45
N LEU A 107 -0.40 -18.83 0.44
CA LEU A 107 -0.13 -17.46 -0.02
C LEU A 107 0.85 -16.72 0.90
N SER A 108 0.75 -16.93 2.22
CA SER A 108 1.69 -16.37 3.20
C SER A 108 3.12 -16.91 3.01
N ALA A 109 3.26 -18.20 2.73
CA ALA A 109 4.54 -18.79 2.39
C ALA A 109 5.14 -18.16 1.12
N LEU A 110 4.34 -17.95 0.07
CA LEU A 110 4.78 -17.27 -1.16
C LEU A 110 5.18 -15.81 -0.89
N ARG A 111 4.41 -15.09 -0.05
CA ARG A 111 4.74 -13.73 0.38
C ARG A 111 6.09 -13.70 1.09
N ASN A 112 6.29 -14.56 2.09
CA ASN A 112 7.55 -14.59 2.85
C ASN A 112 8.73 -14.99 1.96
N LEU A 113 8.55 -15.97 1.07
CA LEU A 113 9.57 -16.40 0.12
C LEU A 113 9.98 -15.29 -0.85
N THR A 114 9.05 -14.39 -1.23
CA THR A 114 9.36 -13.23 -2.09
C THR A 114 10.32 -12.25 -1.43
N ARG A 115 10.43 -12.28 -0.10
CA ARG A 115 11.33 -11.41 0.69
C ARG A 115 12.70 -12.03 0.91
N THR A 116 12.94 -13.27 0.47
CA THR A 116 14.22 -13.96 0.63
C THR A 116 14.99 -14.01 -0.68
N GLY A 117 16.31 -14.24 -0.59
CA GLY A 117 17.18 -14.34 -1.75
C GLY A 117 17.66 -13.02 -2.35
N SER A 118 18.58 -13.16 -3.29
CA SER A 118 19.15 -12.08 -4.08
C SER A 118 18.12 -11.48 -5.04
N ASN A 119 18.39 -10.27 -5.57
CA ASN A 119 17.50 -9.62 -6.54
C ASN A 119 17.24 -10.48 -7.80
N SER A 120 18.21 -11.29 -8.24
CA SER A 120 18.02 -12.20 -9.37
C SER A 120 17.13 -13.39 -9.02
N GLU A 121 17.31 -13.98 -7.84
CA GLU A 121 16.45 -15.05 -7.32
C GLU A 121 15.00 -14.56 -7.15
N ARG A 122 14.80 -13.36 -6.60
CA ARG A 122 13.46 -12.76 -6.43
C ARG A 122 12.75 -12.47 -7.75
N ARG A 123 13.48 -11.97 -8.77
CA ARG A 123 12.92 -11.80 -10.12
C ARG A 123 12.52 -13.11 -10.77
N ARG A 124 13.36 -14.15 -10.64
CA ARG A 124 13.02 -15.49 -11.15
C ARG A 124 11.79 -16.04 -10.43
N LEU A 125 11.72 -15.91 -9.11
CA LEU A 125 10.56 -16.31 -8.31
C LEU A 125 9.28 -15.58 -8.77
N ARG A 126 9.34 -14.26 -8.98
CA ARG A 126 8.24 -13.48 -9.57
C ARG A 126 7.83 -14.04 -10.93
N ASP A 127 8.77 -14.29 -11.82
CA ASP A 127 8.48 -14.80 -13.16
C ASP A 127 7.80 -16.17 -13.12
N ASP A 128 8.24 -17.04 -12.21
CA ASP A 128 7.63 -18.35 -11.96
C ASP A 128 6.18 -18.20 -11.43
N MET A 129 5.92 -17.26 -10.50
CA MET A 129 4.57 -16.97 -10.00
C MET A 129 3.66 -16.32 -11.06
N LEU A 130 4.21 -15.45 -11.91
CA LEU A 130 3.47 -14.82 -13.01
C LEU A 130 3.05 -15.83 -14.07
N ARG A 131 3.89 -16.84 -14.37
CA ARG A 131 3.53 -17.96 -15.27
C ARG A 131 2.38 -18.81 -14.75
N GLU A 132 2.14 -18.76 -13.45
CA GLU A 132 1.04 -19.43 -12.76
C GLU A 132 -0.10 -18.44 -12.42
N ASP A 133 -0.19 -17.29 -13.11
CA ASP A 133 -1.19 -16.23 -12.94
C ASP A 133 -1.50 -15.81 -11.50
N ILE A 134 -0.47 -15.63 -10.66
CA ILE A 134 -0.63 -15.20 -9.26
C ILE A 134 -1.48 -13.93 -9.12
N VAL A 135 -1.40 -13.01 -10.09
CA VAL A 135 -2.12 -11.73 -10.04
C VAL A 135 -3.62 -11.94 -10.20
N GLU A 136 -4.05 -12.75 -11.16
CA GLU A 136 -5.46 -13.07 -11.35
C GLU A 136 -6.01 -13.79 -10.12
N LEU A 137 -5.24 -14.71 -9.53
CA LEU A 137 -5.59 -15.35 -8.27
C LEU A 137 -5.79 -14.32 -7.14
N CYS A 138 -4.89 -13.35 -6.99
CA CYS A 138 -5.05 -12.29 -6.00
C CYS A 138 -6.32 -11.45 -6.24
N LEU A 139 -6.60 -11.08 -7.50
CA LEU A 139 -7.82 -10.35 -7.87
C LEU A 139 -9.09 -11.15 -7.57
N GLN A 140 -9.07 -12.47 -7.81
CA GLN A 140 -10.20 -13.35 -7.47
C GLN A 140 -10.45 -13.36 -5.96
N HIS A 141 -9.39 -13.49 -5.15
CA HIS A 141 -9.52 -13.48 -3.69
C HIS A 141 -9.94 -12.11 -3.14
N LEU A 142 -9.54 -10.99 -3.75
CA LEU A 142 -10.05 -9.66 -3.41
C LEU A 142 -11.56 -9.49 -3.63
N ARG A 143 -12.16 -10.32 -4.50
CA ARG A 143 -13.61 -10.35 -4.76
C ARG A 143 -14.35 -11.34 -3.87
N ARG A 144 -13.65 -12.20 -3.12
CA ARG A 144 -14.28 -13.20 -2.23
C ARG A 144 -14.82 -12.51 -0.97
N ARG A 145 -15.52 -13.27 -0.12
CA ARG A 145 -16.12 -12.71 1.09
C ARG A 145 -15.11 -12.60 2.25
N LEU A 146 -14.11 -13.48 2.33
CA LEU A 146 -13.33 -13.69 3.55
C LEU A 146 -12.26 -12.62 3.78
N CYS A 147 -12.29 -11.97 4.95
CA CYS A 147 -11.37 -10.88 5.28
C CYS A 147 -9.90 -11.33 5.38
N ILE A 148 -9.64 -12.57 5.81
CA ILE A 148 -8.26 -13.08 5.87
C ILE A 148 -7.64 -13.23 4.49
N MET A 149 -8.47 -13.55 3.49
CA MET A 149 -8.03 -13.69 2.11
C MET A 149 -7.74 -12.32 1.51
N HIS A 150 -8.57 -11.30 1.80
CA HIS A 150 -8.27 -9.91 1.40
C HIS A 150 -6.92 -9.44 1.94
N LYS A 151 -6.69 -9.62 3.24
CA LYS A 151 -5.42 -9.19 3.85
C LYS A 151 -4.23 -9.89 3.20
N ILE A 152 -4.25 -11.21 3.09
CA ILE A 152 -3.06 -11.93 2.61
C ILE A 152 -2.74 -11.62 1.16
N VAL A 153 -3.74 -11.39 0.30
CA VAL A 153 -3.48 -11.02 -1.10
C VAL A 153 -3.06 -9.57 -1.26
N VAL A 154 -3.58 -8.65 -0.43
CA VAL A 154 -3.07 -7.28 -0.37
C VAL A 154 -1.60 -7.28 0.05
N ASP A 155 -1.27 -8.00 1.12
CA ASP A 155 0.10 -8.10 1.62
C ASP A 155 1.01 -8.80 0.60
N LEU A 156 0.53 -9.82 -0.10
CA LEU A 156 1.28 -10.49 -1.17
C LEU A 156 1.50 -9.55 -2.37
N LEU A 157 0.48 -8.81 -2.83
CA LEU A 157 0.63 -7.85 -3.93
C LEU A 157 1.60 -6.73 -3.57
N ARG A 158 1.54 -6.23 -2.33
CA ARG A 158 2.50 -5.25 -1.80
C ARG A 158 3.92 -5.81 -1.82
N THR A 159 4.14 -6.99 -1.25
CA THR A 159 5.46 -7.64 -1.20
C THR A 159 5.97 -7.99 -2.60
N LEU A 160 5.11 -8.46 -3.50
CA LEU A 160 5.47 -8.67 -4.91
C LEU A 160 5.88 -7.36 -5.58
N GLY A 161 5.20 -6.25 -5.27
CA GLY A 161 5.58 -4.91 -5.72
C GLY A 161 6.96 -4.47 -5.19
N THR A 162 7.17 -4.52 -3.88
CA THR A 162 8.37 -4.00 -3.21
C THR A 162 9.58 -4.91 -3.40
N ASP A 163 9.44 -6.19 -3.09
CA ASP A 163 10.52 -7.16 -3.00
C ASP A 163 10.61 -8.05 -4.24
N GLY A 164 9.46 -8.35 -4.85
CA GLY A 164 9.36 -9.22 -6.02
C GLY A 164 9.57 -8.50 -7.35
N PHE A 165 9.65 -7.18 -7.39
CA PHE A 165 9.75 -6.38 -8.62
C PHE A 165 8.60 -6.64 -9.61
N LEU A 166 7.37 -6.90 -9.13
CA LEU A 166 6.19 -7.25 -9.93
C LEU A 166 5.93 -6.26 -11.07
N VAL A 167 6.13 -4.97 -10.79
CA VAL A 167 5.80 -3.88 -11.71
C VAL A 167 6.66 -3.90 -12.98
N GLU A 168 7.86 -4.50 -12.96
CA GLU A 168 8.72 -4.61 -14.15
C GLU A 168 7.98 -5.31 -15.31
N ASN A 169 7.14 -6.31 -14.97
CA ASN A 169 6.43 -7.17 -15.93
C ASN A 169 4.92 -6.93 -15.97
N LEU A 170 4.41 -5.95 -15.23
CA LEU A 170 2.98 -5.68 -15.17
C LEU A 170 2.53 -4.87 -16.38
N SER A 171 1.41 -5.27 -17.00
CA SER A 171 0.77 -4.50 -18.06
C SER A 171 -0.05 -3.35 -17.44
N SER A 172 -0.24 -2.25 -18.20
CA SER A 172 -1.03 -1.11 -17.72
C SER A 172 -2.48 -1.51 -17.41
N SER A 173 -3.08 -2.40 -18.20
CA SER A 173 -4.44 -2.89 -17.92
C SER A 173 -4.50 -3.65 -16.60
N LEU A 174 -3.58 -4.58 -16.36
CA LEU A 174 -3.59 -5.39 -15.15
C LEU A 174 -3.27 -4.54 -13.91
N ALA A 175 -2.36 -3.57 -14.03
CA ALA A 175 -2.12 -2.58 -12.99
C ALA A 175 -3.38 -1.77 -12.66
N ALA A 176 -4.14 -1.34 -13.67
CA ALA A 176 -5.41 -0.64 -13.45
C ALA A 176 -6.43 -1.50 -12.68
N ASP A 177 -6.55 -2.78 -13.03
CA ASP A 177 -7.45 -3.72 -12.33
C ASP A 177 -7.01 -3.96 -10.87
N ILE A 178 -5.70 -4.07 -10.61
CA ILE A 178 -5.17 -4.20 -9.24
C ILE A 178 -5.42 -2.95 -8.42
N ILE A 179 -5.04 -1.77 -8.95
CA ILE A 179 -5.14 -0.51 -8.22
C ILE A 179 -6.60 -0.23 -7.86
N GLU A 180 -7.53 -0.38 -8.82
CA GLU A 180 -8.95 -0.20 -8.55
C GLU A 180 -9.45 -1.16 -7.47
N ALA A 181 -9.16 -2.47 -7.59
CA ALA A 181 -9.63 -3.47 -6.63
C ALA A 181 -9.10 -3.20 -5.20
N ILE A 182 -7.83 -2.79 -5.08
CA ILE A 182 -7.21 -2.46 -3.81
C ILE A 182 -7.80 -1.19 -3.20
N CYS A 183 -8.03 -0.14 -4.00
CA CYS A 183 -8.67 1.09 -3.51
C CYS A 183 -10.12 0.83 -3.06
N LEU A 184 -10.89 0.04 -3.83
CA LEU A 184 -12.24 -0.36 -3.42
C LEU A 184 -12.24 -1.14 -2.10
N TYR A 185 -11.27 -2.04 -1.91
CA TYR A 185 -11.09 -2.73 -0.64
C TYR A 185 -10.76 -1.75 0.50
N ALA A 186 -9.84 -0.81 0.29
CA ALA A 186 -9.46 0.17 1.29
C ALA A 186 -10.64 1.07 1.73
N LEU A 187 -11.58 1.33 0.82
CA LEU A 187 -12.78 2.16 1.06
C LEU A 187 -13.98 1.37 1.63
N ALA A 188 -13.92 0.04 1.68
CA ALA A 188 -15.07 -0.79 2.09
C ALA A 188 -15.46 -0.65 3.58
N GLY A 189 -14.54 -0.17 4.42
CA GLY A 189 -14.70 -0.01 5.86
C GLY A 189 -14.67 -1.33 6.65
N PRO A 190 -14.57 -1.26 7.99
CA PRO A 190 -14.36 -2.44 8.84
C PRO A 190 -15.61 -3.31 9.01
N ASN A 191 -16.80 -2.82 8.66
CA ASN A 191 -18.09 -3.46 8.95
C ASN A 191 -18.18 -4.90 8.41
N HIS A 192 -17.65 -5.16 7.22
CA HIS A 192 -17.66 -6.51 6.65
C HIS A 192 -16.75 -7.48 7.45
N VAL A 193 -15.63 -7.00 8.00
CA VAL A 193 -14.74 -7.79 8.87
C VAL A 193 -15.42 -8.07 10.21
N VAL A 194 -16.02 -7.04 10.81
CA VAL A 194 -16.79 -7.16 12.06
C VAL A 194 -17.91 -8.19 11.91
N SER A 195 -18.68 -8.13 10.81
CA SER A 195 -19.76 -9.07 10.53
C SER A 195 -19.28 -10.52 10.43
N GLN A 196 -18.06 -10.75 9.93
CA GLN A 196 -17.47 -12.09 9.84
C GLN A 196 -16.95 -12.62 11.16
N MET A 197 -16.45 -11.76 12.05
CA MET A 197 -16.04 -12.19 13.39
C MET A 197 -17.25 -12.58 14.25
N LEU A 198 -18.39 -11.96 14.02
CA LEU A 198 -19.66 -12.28 14.69
C LEU A 198 -20.36 -13.51 14.09
N ASP A 199 -20.04 -13.89 12.85
CA ASP A 199 -20.61 -15.06 12.17
C ASP A 199 -19.90 -16.35 12.63
N PRO A 200 -20.60 -17.31 13.27
CA PRO A 200 -20.01 -18.58 13.71
C PRO A 200 -19.34 -19.41 12.60
N VAL A 201 -19.74 -19.22 11.34
CA VAL A 201 -19.15 -19.92 10.18
C VAL A 201 -17.79 -19.33 9.79
N ALA A 202 -17.54 -18.07 10.14
CA ALA A 202 -16.37 -17.30 9.71
C ALA A 202 -15.50 -16.79 10.87
N SER A 203 -15.95 -16.90 12.12
CA SER A 203 -15.25 -16.39 13.31
C SER A 203 -13.91 -17.07 13.57
N TRP A 204 -13.72 -18.30 13.09
CA TRP A 204 -12.44 -19.02 13.17
C TRP A 204 -11.27 -18.25 12.51
N GLN A 205 -11.56 -17.29 11.63
CA GLN A 205 -10.57 -16.41 11.01
C GLN A 205 -9.73 -15.64 12.03
N ILE A 206 -10.21 -15.44 13.27
CA ILE A 206 -9.41 -14.80 14.32
C ILE A 206 -8.12 -15.56 14.62
N LEU A 207 -8.07 -16.87 14.37
CA LEU A 207 -6.90 -17.71 14.66
C LEU A 207 -5.67 -17.37 13.82
N VAL A 208 -5.82 -16.58 12.75
CA VAL A 208 -4.69 -16.10 11.94
C VAL A 208 -4.30 -14.66 12.27
N PHE A 209 -4.95 -14.02 13.25
CA PHE A 209 -4.63 -12.65 13.63
C PHE A 209 -3.37 -12.66 14.52
N PRO A 210 -2.37 -11.80 14.25
CA PRO A 210 -1.06 -11.86 14.89
C PRO A 210 -1.07 -11.62 16.41
N TYR A 211 -2.17 -11.07 16.96
CA TYR A 211 -2.32 -10.71 18.37
C TYR A 211 -3.14 -11.71 19.19
N VAL A 212 -3.57 -12.82 18.59
CA VAL A 212 -4.51 -13.75 19.21
C VAL A 212 -3.84 -15.12 19.37
N ALA A 213 -3.17 -15.32 20.50
CA ALA A 213 -2.45 -16.56 20.81
C ALA A 213 -3.37 -17.70 21.32
N SER A 214 -4.60 -17.36 21.73
CA SER A 214 -5.60 -18.27 22.30
C SER A 214 -6.95 -18.12 21.61
N GLU A 215 -7.84 -19.10 21.76
CA GLU A 215 -9.23 -18.96 21.32
C GLU A 215 -9.90 -17.84 22.12
N ILE A 216 -10.15 -16.71 21.46
CA ILE A 216 -10.89 -15.58 22.01
C ILE A 216 -12.36 -15.76 21.63
N PRO A 217 -13.31 -15.55 22.56
CA PRO A 217 -14.74 -15.51 22.25
C PRO A 217 -15.07 -14.56 21.07
N GLY A 218 -16.04 -14.91 20.23
CA GLY A 218 -16.34 -14.16 19.00
C GLY A 218 -16.76 -12.70 19.21
N ASP A 219 -17.36 -12.38 20.36
CA ASP A 219 -17.73 -11.03 20.77
C ASP A 219 -16.50 -10.19 21.17
N GLU A 220 -15.50 -10.80 21.79
CA GLU A 220 -14.21 -10.17 22.03
C GLU A 220 -13.41 -10.04 20.73
N ALA A 221 -13.45 -11.05 19.86
CA ALA A 221 -12.84 -11.03 18.53
C ALA A 221 -13.32 -9.85 17.68
N ALA A 222 -14.63 -9.60 17.69
CA ALA A 222 -15.24 -8.52 16.94
C ALA A 222 -14.72 -7.12 17.35
N LYS A 223 -14.25 -6.95 18.60
CA LYS A 223 -13.63 -5.69 19.05
C LYS A 223 -12.26 -5.45 18.41
N PHE A 224 -11.57 -6.52 18.02
CA PHE A 224 -10.27 -6.45 17.33
C PHE A 224 -10.38 -6.35 15.80
N ALA A 225 -11.55 -6.68 15.23
CA ALA A 225 -11.78 -6.64 13.78
C ALA A 225 -11.45 -5.28 13.14
N PRO A 226 -11.80 -4.12 13.73
CA PRO A 226 -11.43 -2.83 13.15
C PRO A 226 -9.91 -2.61 13.14
N VAL A 227 -9.19 -2.97 14.21
CA VAL A 227 -7.72 -2.89 14.26
C VAL A 227 -7.09 -3.69 13.12
N TYR A 228 -7.56 -4.93 12.94
CA TYR A 228 -7.11 -5.79 11.85
C TYR A 228 -7.41 -5.19 10.47
N TYR A 229 -8.63 -4.68 10.27
CA TYR A 229 -9.02 -4.03 9.02
C TYR A 229 -8.13 -2.83 8.71
N HIS A 230 -7.88 -1.94 9.68
CA HIS A 230 -7.06 -0.74 9.45
C HIS A 230 -5.59 -1.07 9.16
N ALA A 231 -5.04 -2.13 9.75
CA ALA A 231 -3.72 -2.62 9.36
C ALA A 231 -3.71 -3.09 7.89
N SER A 232 -4.75 -3.80 7.47
CA SER A 232 -4.93 -4.26 6.08
C SER A 232 -5.20 -3.11 5.10
N GLN A 233 -5.99 -2.11 5.51
CA GLN A 233 -6.27 -0.89 4.74
C GLN A 233 -5.00 -0.08 4.49
N ASN A 234 -4.13 0.05 5.49
CA ASN A 234 -2.83 0.67 5.32
C ASN A 234 -1.99 -0.10 4.29
N SER A 235 -1.86 -1.42 4.45
CA SER A 235 -1.15 -2.27 3.48
C SER A 235 -1.75 -2.19 2.07
N ALA A 236 -3.06 -1.99 1.94
CA ALA A 236 -3.74 -1.81 0.66
C ALA A 236 -3.28 -0.53 -0.03
N THR A 237 -3.41 0.62 0.63
CA THR A 237 -2.94 1.90 0.07
C THR A 237 -1.42 1.90 -0.21
N GLU A 238 -0.62 1.28 0.66
CA GLU A 238 0.82 1.12 0.46
C GLU A 238 1.12 0.24 -0.77
N ALA A 239 0.34 -0.83 -1.01
CA ALA A 239 0.47 -1.66 -2.21
C ALA A 239 0.26 -0.84 -3.49
N VAL A 240 -0.74 0.05 -3.51
CA VAL A 240 -0.97 0.96 -4.65
C VAL A 240 0.24 1.87 -4.88
N TYR A 241 0.74 2.49 -3.81
CA TYR A 241 1.92 3.35 -3.87
C TYR A 241 3.14 2.60 -4.43
N VAL A 242 3.45 1.43 -3.88
CA VAL A 242 4.58 0.59 -4.28
C VAL A 242 4.47 0.14 -5.74
N LEU A 243 3.27 -0.25 -6.18
CA LEU A 243 3.04 -0.66 -7.57
C LEU A 243 3.30 0.47 -8.57
N MET A 244 3.27 1.72 -8.11
CA MET A 244 3.54 2.90 -8.92
C MET A 244 4.97 3.43 -8.76
N SER A 245 5.60 3.22 -7.59
CA SER A 245 6.87 3.82 -7.19
C SER A 245 8.12 2.99 -7.56
N THR A 246 8.24 2.53 -8.80
CA THR A 246 9.40 1.73 -9.23
C THR A 246 10.65 2.55 -9.50
N ILE A 247 11.81 1.89 -9.38
CA ILE A 247 13.10 2.40 -9.85
C ILE A 247 13.69 1.39 -10.85
N PRO A 248 13.89 1.75 -12.13
CA PRO A 248 13.55 3.04 -12.74
C PRO A 248 12.03 3.28 -12.80
N SER A 249 11.64 4.56 -12.79
CA SER A 249 10.25 4.97 -12.89
C SER A 249 9.63 4.53 -14.21
N ARG A 250 8.38 4.03 -14.20
CA ARG A 250 7.65 3.68 -15.44
C ARG A 250 7.42 4.92 -16.32
N SER A 251 7.20 4.70 -17.61
CA SER A 251 6.94 5.80 -18.54
C SER A 251 5.59 6.48 -18.26
N ASN A 252 5.47 7.77 -18.60
CA ASN A 252 4.18 8.44 -18.51
C ASN A 252 3.10 7.81 -19.40
N THR A 253 3.49 7.21 -20.54
CA THR A 253 2.57 6.44 -21.38
C THR A 253 1.96 5.28 -20.61
N TYR A 254 2.75 4.54 -19.83
CA TYR A 254 2.25 3.43 -19.01
C TYR A 254 1.19 3.89 -18.01
N ARG A 255 1.42 5.02 -17.33
CA ARG A 255 0.47 5.62 -16.37
C ARG A 255 -0.78 6.18 -17.04
N GLY A 256 -0.62 6.84 -18.19
CA GLY A 256 -1.74 7.33 -18.99
C GLY A 256 -2.64 6.17 -19.45
N GLU A 257 -2.07 5.05 -19.88
CA GLU A 257 -2.86 3.86 -20.26
C GLU A 257 -3.57 3.19 -19.07
N ILE A 258 -3.01 3.25 -17.85
CA ILE A 258 -3.72 2.83 -16.62
C ILE A 258 -5.01 3.66 -16.45
N LEU A 259 -4.88 4.99 -16.48
CA LEU A 259 -6.00 5.90 -16.25
C LEU A 259 -7.00 5.92 -17.41
N LYS A 260 -6.54 5.74 -18.64
CA LYS A 260 -7.42 5.55 -19.79
C LYS A 260 -8.26 4.29 -19.67
N LYS A 261 -7.72 3.23 -19.07
CA LYS A 261 -8.46 1.98 -18.80
C LYS A 261 -9.46 2.18 -17.67
N LYS A 262 -9.06 2.80 -16.55
CA LYS A 262 -9.91 3.03 -15.36
C LYS A 262 -9.72 4.45 -14.78
N PRO A 263 -10.41 5.46 -15.35
CA PRO A 263 -10.24 6.85 -14.91
C PRO A 263 -10.73 7.09 -13.48
N GLN A 264 -11.67 6.28 -12.99
CA GLN A 264 -12.20 6.33 -11.62
C GLN A 264 -11.14 6.05 -10.54
N ILE A 265 -9.96 5.50 -10.90
CA ILE A 265 -8.84 5.34 -9.96
C ILE A 265 -8.48 6.69 -9.30
N ILE A 266 -8.61 7.79 -10.04
CA ILE A 266 -8.35 9.14 -9.51
C ILE A 266 -9.31 9.45 -8.36
N ASP A 267 -10.61 9.22 -8.57
CA ASP A 267 -11.65 9.44 -7.56
C ASP A 267 -11.40 8.57 -6.34
N LEU A 268 -11.10 7.29 -6.56
CA LEU A 268 -10.83 6.33 -5.49
C LEU A 268 -9.59 6.71 -4.68
N LEU A 269 -8.56 7.29 -5.31
CA LEU A 269 -7.37 7.76 -4.61
C LEU A 269 -7.65 9.03 -3.80
N LEU A 270 -8.47 9.95 -4.31
CA LEU A 270 -8.92 11.12 -3.55
C LEU A 270 -9.78 10.69 -2.36
N ASP A 271 -10.67 9.73 -2.54
CA ASP A 271 -11.50 9.15 -1.46
C ASP A 271 -10.61 8.43 -0.42
N CYS A 272 -9.56 7.72 -0.86
CA CYS A 272 -8.59 7.12 0.06
C CYS A 272 -7.75 8.18 0.80
N ALA A 273 -7.56 9.36 0.21
CA ALA A 273 -6.79 10.45 0.80
C ALA A 273 -7.50 11.16 1.96
N VAL A 274 -8.81 10.94 2.12
CA VAL A 274 -9.64 11.48 3.22
C VAL A 274 -10.08 10.42 4.23
N ILE A 275 -9.46 9.22 4.21
CA ILE A 275 -9.74 8.19 5.22
C ILE A 275 -9.29 8.67 6.60
N ASP A 276 -10.24 8.70 7.53
CA ASP A 276 -10.00 9.07 8.93
C ASP A 276 -8.94 8.20 9.63
N ARG A 277 -8.17 8.85 10.49
CA ARG A 277 -7.18 8.19 11.34
C ARG A 277 -7.87 7.29 12.36
N TYR A 278 -7.53 6.00 12.32
CA TYR A 278 -8.09 5.04 13.26
C TYR A 278 -7.36 5.05 14.62
N PRO A 279 -8.07 5.09 15.77
CA PRO A 279 -7.45 5.14 17.09
C PRO A 279 -6.51 3.96 17.42
N GLY A 280 -6.80 2.76 16.90
CA GLY A 280 -5.97 1.57 17.15
C GLY A 280 -4.79 1.43 16.20
N ASN A 281 -4.63 2.32 15.21
CA ASN A 281 -3.46 2.40 14.35
C ASN A 281 -3.26 3.85 13.87
N PRO A 282 -2.94 4.79 14.79
CA PRO A 282 -2.93 6.21 14.47
C PRO A 282 -1.78 6.60 13.54
N SER A 283 -0.75 5.78 13.37
CA SER A 283 0.35 6.04 12.44
C SER A 283 0.11 5.49 11.04
N ALA A 284 -1.07 4.92 10.75
CA ALA A 284 -1.42 4.49 9.41
C ALA A 284 -1.27 5.64 8.40
N GLY A 285 -0.56 5.37 7.32
CA GLY A 285 -0.23 6.31 6.25
C GLY A 285 -1.21 6.25 5.08
N CYS A 286 -2.45 5.77 5.27
CA CYS A 286 -3.41 5.57 4.19
C CYS A 286 -3.55 6.80 3.28
N CYS A 287 -3.80 7.96 3.90
CA CYS A 287 -3.96 9.22 3.20
C CYS A 287 -2.69 9.65 2.46
N LEU A 288 -1.52 9.48 3.09
CA LEU A 288 -0.23 9.77 2.49
C LEU A 288 0.07 8.86 1.28
N HIS A 289 -0.15 7.56 1.40
CA HIS A 289 0.08 6.61 0.31
C HIS A 289 -0.83 6.88 -0.89
N ALA A 290 -2.11 7.20 -0.63
CA ALA A 290 -3.05 7.58 -1.67
C ALA A 290 -2.62 8.87 -2.37
N CYS A 291 -2.24 9.90 -1.60
CA CYS A 291 -1.67 11.12 -2.14
C CYS A 291 -0.42 10.81 -2.97
N ASN A 292 0.60 10.18 -2.42
CA ASN A 292 1.84 9.85 -3.15
C ASN A 292 1.58 9.10 -4.45
N SER A 293 0.60 8.20 -4.47
CA SER A 293 0.17 7.50 -5.68
C SER A 293 -0.34 8.47 -6.75
N LEU A 294 -1.16 9.48 -6.38
CA LEU A 294 -1.58 10.57 -7.27
C LEU A 294 -0.39 11.40 -7.79
N ALA A 295 0.59 11.75 -6.95
CA ALA A 295 1.81 12.43 -7.42
C ALA A 295 2.56 11.61 -8.45
N ILE A 296 2.67 10.30 -8.23
CA ILE A 296 3.37 9.41 -9.17
C ILE A 296 2.61 9.33 -10.50
N PHE A 297 1.27 9.30 -10.49
CA PHE A 297 0.48 9.38 -11.72
C PHE A 297 0.82 10.63 -12.53
N LEU A 298 0.92 11.78 -11.87
CA LEU A 298 1.21 13.06 -12.52
C LEU A 298 2.66 13.15 -13.01
N GLN A 299 3.61 12.51 -12.32
CA GLN A 299 5.05 12.55 -12.58
C GLN A 299 5.52 13.96 -12.99
N TRP A 300 5.36 14.93 -12.09
CA TRP A 300 5.68 16.34 -12.36
C TRP A 300 7.07 16.47 -12.98
N PRO A 301 7.20 17.00 -14.22
CA PRO A 301 8.50 17.20 -14.83
C PRO A 301 9.34 18.12 -13.95
N ILE A 302 10.56 17.70 -13.62
CA ILE A 302 11.44 18.41 -12.68
C ILE A 302 11.78 19.83 -13.16
N GLN A 303 11.70 20.07 -14.47
CA GLN A 303 11.98 21.34 -15.13
C GLN A 303 10.75 22.24 -15.24
N VAL A 304 9.55 21.72 -14.96
CA VAL A 304 8.32 22.53 -14.97
C VAL A 304 8.18 23.20 -13.61
N VAL A 305 8.46 24.49 -13.60
CA VAL A 305 8.09 25.38 -12.51
C VAL A 305 6.78 26.07 -12.91
N PRO A 306 5.66 25.82 -12.20
CA PRO A 306 4.39 26.48 -12.47
C PRO A 306 4.54 27.99 -12.60
N GLY A 307 4.09 28.54 -13.74
CA GLY A 307 4.12 29.97 -14.01
C GLY A 307 5.40 30.53 -14.62
N ILE A 308 6.46 29.73 -14.76
CA ILE A 308 7.65 30.14 -15.49
C ILE A 308 7.53 29.62 -16.93
N PRO A 309 7.62 30.49 -17.95
CA PRO A 309 7.74 30.05 -19.34
C PRO A 309 8.98 29.16 -19.45
N THR A 310 8.77 27.85 -19.58
CA THR A 310 9.86 26.89 -19.70
C THR A 310 10.65 27.20 -20.96
N LEU A 311 11.98 27.34 -20.83
CA LEU A 311 12.91 27.57 -21.94
C LEU A 311 12.67 26.55 -23.07
N PRO A 312 12.80 26.97 -24.34
CA PRO A 312 12.31 26.24 -25.50
C PRO A 312 13.27 25.13 -25.90
N ASN A 313 13.48 24.13 -25.03
CA ASN A 313 13.96 22.85 -25.53
C ASN A 313 12.73 22.05 -26.01
N ALA A 314 12.28 22.36 -27.22
CA ALA A 314 11.01 21.89 -27.80
C ALA A 314 10.83 20.36 -27.74
N ASN A 315 11.93 19.63 -27.87
CA ASN A 315 11.95 18.16 -27.81
C ASN A 315 11.64 17.61 -26.41
N PHE A 316 12.04 18.32 -25.35
CA PHE A 316 11.75 17.91 -23.97
C PHE A 316 10.28 18.18 -23.60
N LYS A 317 9.76 19.35 -24.00
CA LYS A 317 8.36 19.72 -23.79
C LYS A 317 7.40 18.68 -24.37
N ALA A 318 7.61 18.25 -25.62
CA ALA A 318 6.66 17.36 -26.28
C ALA A 318 6.55 15.96 -25.63
N GLY A 319 7.66 15.42 -25.11
CA GLY A 319 7.71 14.04 -24.61
C GLY A 319 7.07 13.82 -23.23
N GLN A 320 7.27 14.75 -22.28
CA GLN A 320 6.81 14.57 -20.90
C GLN A 320 5.54 15.39 -20.57
N TRP A 321 5.38 16.57 -21.16
CA TRP A 321 4.24 17.44 -20.86
C TRP A 321 2.92 16.87 -21.39
N LYS A 322 2.91 16.34 -22.63
CA LYS A 322 1.68 15.84 -23.26
C LYS A 322 1.04 14.67 -22.48
N PRO A 323 1.79 13.64 -22.05
CA PRO A 323 1.23 12.60 -21.19
C PRO A 323 0.71 13.14 -19.86
N MET A 324 1.44 14.05 -19.20
CA MET A 324 0.97 14.66 -17.96
C MET A 324 -0.32 15.47 -18.18
N LEU A 325 -0.40 16.22 -19.27
CA LEU A 325 -1.61 16.96 -19.65
C LEU A 325 -2.80 16.00 -19.83
N HIS A 326 -2.61 14.86 -20.49
CA HIS A 326 -3.67 13.85 -20.61
C HIS A 326 -4.16 13.33 -19.25
N ILE A 327 -3.24 13.11 -18.31
CA ILE A 327 -3.57 12.70 -16.94
C ILE A 327 -4.33 13.81 -16.21
N MET A 328 -3.90 15.07 -16.33
CA MET A 328 -4.60 16.22 -15.75
C MET A 328 -5.99 16.40 -16.36
N THR A 329 -6.15 16.27 -17.68
CA THR A 329 -7.46 16.30 -18.34
C THR A 329 -8.33 15.15 -17.85
N THR A 330 -7.76 13.97 -17.60
CA THR A 330 -8.52 12.84 -17.02
C THR A 330 -9.02 13.19 -15.62
N LEU A 331 -8.17 13.76 -14.76
CA LEU A 331 -8.54 14.28 -13.44
C LEU A 331 -9.66 15.32 -13.53
N THR A 332 -9.49 16.37 -14.35
CA THR A 332 -10.47 17.46 -14.41
C THR A 332 -11.77 17.10 -15.14
N SER A 333 -11.79 15.97 -15.85
CA SER A 333 -13.01 15.40 -16.44
C SER A 333 -13.87 14.59 -15.45
N ARG A 334 -13.35 14.28 -14.26
CA ARG A 334 -14.12 13.57 -13.22
C ARG A 334 -15.14 14.51 -12.57
N SER A 335 -16.29 13.97 -12.18
CA SER A 335 -17.27 14.74 -11.41
C SER A 335 -16.70 15.09 -10.04
N ASP A 336 -16.98 16.31 -9.58
CA ASP A 336 -16.64 16.78 -8.23
C ASP A 336 -15.14 16.72 -7.90
N TRP A 337 -14.26 16.68 -8.92
CA TRP A 337 -12.82 16.52 -8.71
C TRP A 337 -12.23 17.66 -7.88
N ALA A 338 -12.77 18.87 -8.02
CA ALA A 338 -12.29 20.06 -7.34
C ALA A 338 -12.70 20.04 -5.87
N GLU A 339 -13.95 19.65 -5.61
CA GLU A 339 -14.52 19.43 -4.29
C GLU A 339 -13.74 18.34 -3.54
N LYS A 340 -13.50 17.19 -4.18
CA LYS A 340 -12.68 16.10 -3.61
C LYS A 340 -11.25 16.55 -3.30
N LEU A 341 -10.62 17.32 -4.19
CA LEU A 341 -9.28 17.85 -3.93
C LEU A 341 -9.27 18.84 -2.76
N ALA A 342 -10.30 19.69 -2.65
CA ALA A 342 -10.47 20.58 -1.50
C ALA A 342 -10.72 19.78 -0.21
N GLU A 343 -11.49 18.69 -0.27
CA GLU A 343 -11.75 17.80 0.85
C GLU A 343 -10.46 17.18 1.39
N VAL A 344 -9.51 16.77 0.51
CA VAL A 344 -8.18 16.30 0.95
C VAL A 344 -7.44 17.36 1.78
N TRP A 345 -7.49 18.62 1.35
CA TRP A 345 -6.88 19.71 2.12
C TRP A 345 -7.59 19.94 3.45
N MET A 346 -8.92 20.01 3.43
CA MET A 346 -9.74 20.27 4.62
C MET A 346 -9.61 19.14 5.64
N HIS A 347 -9.57 17.89 5.21
CA HIS A 347 -9.35 16.73 6.07
C HIS A 347 -8.05 16.85 6.88
N VAL A 348 -6.95 17.26 6.24
CA VAL A 348 -5.70 17.53 6.95
C VAL A 348 -5.84 18.76 7.85
N GLN A 349 -6.49 19.82 7.39
CA GLN A 349 -6.62 21.05 8.17
C GLN A 349 -7.45 20.87 9.44
N GLU A 350 -8.52 20.07 9.38
CA GLU A 350 -9.51 19.89 10.44
C GLU A 350 -9.22 18.71 11.37
N GLU A 351 -8.25 17.86 11.04
CA GLU A 351 -7.89 16.73 11.91
C GLU A 351 -7.42 17.21 13.30
N ASP A 352 -8.08 16.69 14.34
CA ASP A 352 -7.80 17.00 15.74
C ASP A 352 -6.49 16.33 16.19
N MET A 353 -5.44 17.15 16.23
CA MET A 353 -4.10 16.69 16.59
C MET A 353 -3.95 16.34 18.07
N ALA A 354 -4.76 16.91 18.97
CA ALA A 354 -4.74 16.53 20.37
C ALA A 354 -5.34 15.12 20.54
N LEU A 355 -6.41 14.84 19.82
CA LEU A 355 -7.01 13.52 19.77
C LEU A 355 -6.06 12.49 19.15
N ALA A 356 -5.44 12.81 18.01
CA ALA A 356 -4.45 11.95 17.35
C ALA A 356 -3.26 11.62 18.27
N GLN A 357 -2.74 12.62 18.99
CA GLN A 357 -1.69 12.42 19.99
C GLN A 357 -2.16 11.49 21.12
N SER A 358 -3.38 11.66 21.61
CA SER A 358 -3.94 10.78 22.65
C SER A 358 -4.05 9.32 22.18
N TYR A 359 -4.31 9.08 20.90
CA TYR A 359 -4.34 7.74 20.32
C TYR A 359 -2.94 7.14 20.26
N VAL A 360 -1.94 7.92 19.84
CA VAL A 360 -0.54 7.49 19.83
C VAL A 360 -0.07 7.11 21.23
N GLU A 361 -0.36 7.94 22.23
CA GLU A 361 0.02 7.67 23.62
C GLU A 361 -0.63 6.39 24.16
N LYS A 362 -1.93 6.18 23.90
CA LYS A 362 -2.63 4.93 24.25
C LYS A 362 -2.02 3.71 23.56
N SER A 363 -1.72 3.82 22.27
CA SER A 363 -1.12 2.73 21.48
C SER A 363 0.31 2.41 21.93
N ALA A 364 1.11 3.44 22.25
CA ALA A 364 2.47 3.25 22.77
C ALA A 364 2.46 2.59 24.15
N ASN A 365 1.53 2.96 25.03
CA ASN A 365 1.40 2.35 26.36
C ASN A 365 0.92 0.89 26.32
N ALA A 366 0.13 0.53 25.30
CA ALA A 366 -0.35 -0.85 25.12
C ALA A 366 0.75 -1.80 24.61
N ASN A 367 1.77 -1.28 23.92
CA ASN A 367 2.83 -2.07 23.31
C ASN A 367 4.14 -1.93 24.10
N GLN A 368 4.45 -2.90 24.95
CA GLN A 368 5.69 -2.90 25.75
C GLN A 368 6.95 -3.32 24.96
N ASP A 369 6.86 -3.54 23.64
CA ASP A 369 8.01 -3.96 22.83
C ASP A 369 8.92 -2.75 22.52
N GLN A 370 10.14 -2.79 23.04
CA GLN A 370 11.17 -1.75 22.86
C GLN A 370 11.59 -1.53 21.40
N ARG A 371 11.21 -2.43 20.48
CA ARG A 371 11.53 -2.28 19.04
C ARG A 371 10.59 -1.34 18.30
N LEU A 372 9.47 -0.95 18.91
CA LEU A 372 8.50 -0.07 18.27
C LEU A 372 8.92 1.41 18.38
N PRO A 373 8.57 2.26 17.39
CA PRO A 373 8.83 3.69 17.46
C PRO A 373 8.27 4.31 18.74
N THR A 374 8.98 5.30 19.28
CA THR A 374 8.49 6.05 20.46
C THR A 374 7.25 6.87 20.10
N SER A 375 6.45 7.24 21.11
CA SER A 375 5.29 8.11 20.88
C SER A 375 5.66 9.41 20.17
N GLY A 376 6.80 10.02 20.52
CA GLY A 376 7.35 11.20 19.84
C GLY A 376 7.58 10.96 18.34
N GLN A 377 8.24 9.86 17.98
CA GLN A 377 8.50 9.49 16.57
C GLN A 377 7.20 9.26 15.78
N LEU A 378 6.18 8.66 16.41
CA LEU A 378 4.88 8.45 15.77
C LEU A 378 4.15 9.79 15.54
N ILE A 379 4.19 10.70 16.50
CA ILE A 379 3.60 12.05 16.36
C ILE A 379 4.32 12.84 15.27
N GLU A 380 5.66 12.82 15.25
CA GLU A 380 6.48 13.42 14.19
C GLU A 380 6.09 12.86 12.82
N SER A 381 5.96 11.54 12.71
CA SER A 381 5.51 10.88 11.47
C SER A 381 4.14 11.39 11.01
N ILE A 382 3.18 11.55 11.92
CA ILE A 382 1.85 12.10 11.57
C ILE A 382 1.97 13.54 11.05
N ARG A 383 2.76 14.39 11.72
CA ARG A 383 3.01 15.79 11.31
C ARG A 383 3.66 15.86 9.93
N ILE A 384 4.66 15.01 9.65
CA ILE A 384 5.31 14.92 8.34
C ILE A 384 4.31 14.45 7.27
N CYS A 385 3.46 13.46 7.57
CA CYS A 385 2.42 13.00 6.65
C CYS A 385 1.48 14.16 6.24
N ARG A 386 0.97 14.90 7.22
CA ARG A 386 0.10 16.07 7.00
C ARG A 386 0.76 17.14 6.13
N GLY A 387 1.99 17.52 6.47
CA GLY A 387 2.78 18.48 5.69
C GLY A 387 3.00 18.03 4.26
N THR A 388 3.30 16.74 4.05
CA THR A 388 3.48 16.14 2.73
C THR A 388 2.20 16.20 1.89
N ILE A 389 1.04 15.88 2.48
CA ILE A 389 -0.25 15.97 1.80
C ILE A 389 -0.55 17.41 1.36
N ARG A 390 -0.28 18.41 2.21
CA ARG A 390 -0.43 19.83 1.84
C ARG A 390 0.47 20.22 0.67
N ILE A 391 1.75 19.84 0.70
CA ILE A 391 2.69 20.08 -0.41
C ILE A 391 2.16 19.48 -1.70
N MET A 392 1.62 18.27 -1.63
CA MET A 392 1.05 17.59 -2.79
C MET A 392 -0.16 18.30 -3.38
N VAL A 393 -1.13 18.70 -2.55
CA VAL A 393 -2.30 19.47 -3.00
C VAL A 393 -1.86 20.78 -3.64
N LEU A 394 -0.98 21.55 -2.99
CA LEU A 394 -0.51 22.83 -3.52
C LEU A 394 0.27 22.68 -4.82
N ARG A 395 1.08 21.62 -4.94
CA ARG A 395 1.80 21.32 -6.17
C ARG A 395 0.84 20.96 -7.30
N LEU A 396 -0.21 20.19 -7.01
CA LEU A 396 -1.26 19.87 -7.98
C LEU A 396 -2.00 21.15 -8.41
N LEU A 397 -2.42 22.01 -7.49
CA LEU A 397 -3.08 23.29 -7.79
C LEU A 397 -2.21 24.19 -8.67
N ALA A 398 -0.93 24.34 -8.32
CA ALA A 398 0.00 25.13 -9.12
C ALA A 398 0.16 24.54 -10.54
N THR A 399 0.17 23.21 -10.67
CA THR A 399 0.30 22.54 -11.98
C THR A 399 -0.99 22.67 -12.81
N LEU A 400 -2.15 22.47 -12.19
CA LEU A 400 -3.46 22.61 -12.84
C LEU A 400 -3.68 24.03 -13.36
N THR A 401 -3.38 25.04 -12.54
CA THR A 401 -3.44 26.45 -12.98
C THR A 401 -2.42 26.79 -14.06
N HIS A 402 -1.33 26.04 -14.19
CA HIS A 402 -0.42 26.18 -15.34
C HIS A 402 -1.05 25.66 -16.64
N ALA A 403 -1.93 24.68 -16.55
CA ALA A 403 -2.61 24.04 -17.68
C ALA A 403 -4.12 24.35 -17.76
N ALA A 404 -4.59 25.42 -17.09
CA ALA A 404 -6.01 25.64 -16.81
C ALA A 404 -6.89 25.60 -18.07
N GLU A 405 -6.50 26.35 -19.10
CA GLU A 405 -7.19 26.39 -20.39
C GLU A 405 -7.23 25.01 -21.06
N SER A 406 -6.11 24.29 -21.07
CA SER A 406 -6.01 22.96 -21.69
C SER A 406 -6.76 21.86 -20.93
N CYS A 407 -7.00 22.07 -19.62
CA CYS A 407 -7.72 21.14 -18.76
C CYS A 407 -9.19 21.51 -18.57
N GLY A 408 -9.68 22.60 -19.20
CA GLY A 408 -11.06 23.05 -19.09
C GLY A 408 -11.47 23.46 -17.67
N ILE A 409 -10.54 23.99 -16.87
CA ILE A 409 -10.82 24.42 -15.50
C ILE A 409 -11.65 25.70 -15.52
N THR A 410 -12.75 25.74 -14.77
CA THR A 410 -13.66 26.89 -14.71
C THR A 410 -13.22 27.92 -13.66
N ASN A 411 -13.66 29.17 -13.79
CA ASN A 411 -13.39 30.21 -12.78
C ASN A 411 -13.94 29.84 -11.40
N ALA A 412 -15.12 29.21 -11.33
CA ALA A 412 -15.69 28.75 -10.07
C ALA A 412 -14.79 27.73 -9.36
N GLN A 413 -14.20 26.79 -10.11
CA GLN A 413 -13.22 25.83 -9.56
C GLN A 413 -11.92 26.51 -9.12
N ILE A 414 -11.48 27.55 -9.84
CA ILE A 414 -10.28 28.32 -9.45
C ILE A 414 -10.55 29.12 -8.16
N GLU A 415 -11.71 29.77 -8.08
CA GLU A 415 -12.16 30.52 -6.90
C GLU A 415 -12.27 29.61 -5.67
N SER A 416 -12.77 28.38 -5.83
CA SER A 416 -12.88 27.42 -4.73
C SER A 416 -11.51 27.03 -4.15
N PHE A 417 -10.40 27.20 -4.88
CA PHE A 417 -9.05 26.92 -4.37
C PHE A 417 -8.32 28.13 -3.77
N LEU A 418 -8.85 29.34 -3.91
CA LEU A 418 -8.19 30.55 -3.40
C LEU A 418 -7.95 30.50 -1.89
N HIS A 419 -8.93 30.00 -1.13
CA HIS A 419 -8.80 29.89 0.32
C HIS A 419 -7.67 28.91 0.71
N ILE A 420 -7.57 27.76 0.04
CA ILE A 420 -6.50 26.77 0.24
C ILE A 420 -5.13 27.41 0.05
N ALA A 421 -4.92 28.08 -1.09
CA ALA A 421 -3.65 28.69 -1.40
C ALA A 421 -3.33 29.87 -0.48
N TYR A 422 -4.35 30.64 -0.06
CA TYR A 422 -4.20 31.73 0.90
C TYR A 422 -3.76 31.22 2.27
N TYR A 423 -4.42 30.20 2.82
CA TYR A 423 -4.02 29.59 4.10
C TYR A 423 -2.63 28.95 4.02
N ALA A 424 -2.25 28.42 2.86
CA ALA A 424 -0.92 27.86 2.65
C ALA A 424 0.22 28.89 2.65
N CYS A 425 -0.09 30.19 2.50
CA CYS A 425 0.90 31.28 2.58
C CYS A 425 1.33 31.62 4.00
N ASP A 426 0.75 30.98 5.02
CA ASP A 426 1.08 31.29 6.41
C ASP A 426 2.57 31.01 6.71
N LYS A 427 3.15 31.86 7.54
CA LYS A 427 4.59 31.79 7.87
C LYS A 427 4.79 30.80 9.00
N ALA A 428 5.44 29.68 8.70
CA ALA A 428 5.97 28.82 9.73
C ALA A 428 7.25 29.39 10.33
N ASN A 429 7.38 29.31 11.65
CA ASN A 429 8.64 29.58 12.34
C ASN A 429 9.68 28.55 11.87
N SER A 430 10.94 28.97 11.75
CA SER A 430 12.03 28.01 11.58
C SER A 430 12.21 27.20 12.85
N ALA A 431 12.63 25.94 12.73
CA ALA A 431 12.87 25.04 13.86
C ALA A 431 13.86 25.64 14.90
N GLU A 432 14.78 26.48 14.44
CA GLU A 432 15.76 27.19 15.28
C GLU A 432 15.13 28.28 16.18
N LEU A 433 13.95 28.77 15.82
CA LEU A 433 13.22 29.81 16.55
C LEU A 433 12.12 29.23 17.45
N CYS A 434 11.90 27.92 17.42
CA CYS A 434 10.90 27.24 18.24
C CYS A 434 11.31 27.23 19.72
N THR A 435 10.43 27.72 20.58
CA THR A 435 10.59 27.80 22.03
C THR A 435 9.84 26.70 22.78
N SER A 436 8.91 26.01 22.09
CA SER A 436 8.11 24.93 22.66
C SER A 436 8.07 23.68 21.78
N SER A 437 7.77 22.52 22.37
CA SER A 437 7.59 21.25 21.63
C SER A 437 6.49 21.37 20.57
N GLN A 438 5.40 22.08 20.89
CA GLN A 438 4.31 22.33 19.95
C GLN A 438 4.77 23.14 18.74
N GLU A 439 5.52 24.22 18.97
CA GLU A 439 6.10 25.03 17.89
C GLU A 439 7.07 24.20 17.02
N THR A 440 7.85 23.30 17.63
CA THR A 440 8.73 22.39 16.89
C THR A 440 7.95 21.42 16.01
N LEU A 441 6.85 20.84 16.51
CA LEU A 441 5.99 19.94 15.74
C LEU A 441 5.27 20.66 14.58
N GLU A 442 4.85 21.91 14.80
CA GLU A 442 4.29 22.75 13.74
C GLU A 442 5.35 23.10 12.70
N ALA A 443 6.54 23.51 13.12
CA ALA A 443 7.66 23.78 12.22
C ALA A 443 8.05 22.53 11.41
N LEU A 444 7.96 21.33 11.98
CA LEU A 444 8.17 20.07 11.29
C LEU A 444 7.09 19.83 10.21
N GLU A 445 5.82 20.06 10.54
CA GLU A 445 4.70 19.91 9.60
C GLU A 445 4.81 20.89 8.42
N TYR A 446 5.04 22.17 8.67
CA TYR A 446 5.20 23.18 7.61
C TYR A 446 6.54 23.08 6.87
N GLY A 447 7.55 22.54 7.54
CA GLY A 447 8.89 22.28 7.02
C GLY A 447 9.04 20.93 6.33
N ALA A 448 7.97 20.14 6.23
CA ALA A 448 8.00 18.82 5.62
C ALA A 448 8.62 18.86 4.23
N GLU A 449 9.33 17.78 3.90
CA GLU A 449 9.96 17.61 2.59
C GLU A 449 9.28 16.46 1.86
N PHE A 450 9.05 16.66 0.56
CA PHE A 450 8.52 15.63 -0.29
C PHE A 450 9.49 15.38 -1.44
N PHE A 451 9.83 14.12 -1.66
CA PHE A 451 10.75 13.72 -2.73
C PHE A 451 10.03 12.79 -3.71
N VAL A 452 10.20 13.06 -5.00
CA VAL A 452 9.77 12.18 -6.08
C VAL A 452 11.02 11.61 -6.74
N PHE A 453 11.06 10.31 -7.01
CA PHE A 453 12.18 9.70 -7.73
C PHE A 453 11.97 9.82 -9.24
N ASP A 454 13.00 10.26 -9.95
CA ASP A 454 12.97 10.35 -11.40
C ASP A 454 13.15 8.96 -12.07
N GLY A 455 13.18 8.94 -13.41
CA GLY A 455 13.41 7.72 -14.19
C GLY A 455 14.76 7.05 -13.93
N PHE A 456 15.71 7.75 -13.32
CA PHE A 456 17.05 7.26 -12.97
C PHE A 456 17.19 6.93 -11.48
N GLY A 457 16.11 7.04 -10.70
CA GLY A 457 16.12 6.83 -9.26
C GLY A 457 16.80 7.96 -8.49
N GLN A 458 17.01 9.14 -9.10
CA GLN A 458 17.49 10.31 -8.40
C GLN A 458 16.31 10.99 -7.67
N PRO A 459 16.45 11.29 -6.38
CA PRO A 459 15.42 12.01 -5.65
C PRO A 459 15.36 13.46 -6.16
N PHE A 460 14.15 13.92 -6.44
CA PHE A 460 13.83 15.31 -6.76
C PHE A 460 12.96 15.88 -5.64
N GLY A 461 13.46 16.93 -4.98
CA GLY A 461 12.72 17.63 -3.95
C GLY A 461 11.59 18.47 -4.56
N VAL A 462 10.37 18.25 -4.11
CA VAL A 462 9.25 19.15 -4.35
C VAL A 462 9.37 20.31 -3.36
N ALA A 463 9.14 21.52 -3.86
CA ALA A 463 9.23 22.72 -3.04
C ALA A 463 8.29 22.62 -1.83
N ARG A 464 8.73 23.15 -0.68
CA ARG A 464 7.97 23.13 0.57
C ARG A 464 6.74 24.04 0.49
N GLN A 465 5.84 23.91 1.46
CA GLN A 465 4.59 24.68 1.52
C GLN A 465 4.82 26.19 1.47
N ASN A 466 5.81 26.72 2.17
CA ASN A 466 6.12 28.16 2.20
C ASN A 466 6.52 28.74 0.83
N VAL A 467 6.88 27.89 -0.15
CA VAL A 467 7.13 28.27 -1.54
C VAL A 467 5.88 27.97 -2.39
N LEU A 468 5.29 26.79 -2.24
CA LEU A 468 4.15 26.36 -3.04
C LEU A 468 2.86 27.14 -2.76
N GLY A 469 2.59 27.53 -1.51
CA GLY A 469 1.42 28.32 -1.14
C GLY A 469 1.35 29.64 -1.91
N PRO A 470 2.35 30.53 -1.78
CA PRO A 470 2.41 31.77 -2.55
C PRO A 470 2.42 31.53 -4.06
N THR A 471 3.13 30.50 -4.54
CA THR A 471 3.14 30.14 -5.96
C THR A 471 1.74 29.79 -6.46
N ALA A 472 1.02 28.90 -5.76
CA ALA A 472 -0.34 28.50 -6.10
C ALA A 472 -1.30 29.70 -6.05
N LEU A 473 -1.20 30.54 -5.02
CA LEU A 473 -2.06 31.71 -4.87
C LEU A 473 -1.89 32.69 -6.04
N VAL A 474 -0.65 33.06 -6.36
CA VAL A 474 -0.35 33.95 -7.49
C VAL A 474 -0.84 33.33 -8.80
N ARG A 475 -0.65 32.02 -8.99
CA ARG A 475 -1.14 31.35 -10.20
C ARG A 475 -2.66 31.37 -10.33
N LEU A 476 -3.40 31.09 -9.26
CA LEU A 476 -4.86 31.15 -9.26
C LEU A 476 -5.34 32.56 -9.61
N LEU A 477 -4.77 33.60 -8.98
CA LEU A 477 -5.11 34.99 -9.25
C LEU A 477 -4.78 35.42 -10.69
N VAL A 478 -3.64 34.98 -11.23
CA VAL A 478 -3.26 35.27 -12.62
C VAL A 478 -4.24 34.64 -13.61
N VAL A 479 -4.67 33.39 -13.39
CA VAL A 479 -5.63 32.74 -14.29
C VAL A 479 -7.01 33.41 -14.20
N LEU A 480 -7.45 33.86 -13.03
CA LEU A 480 -8.70 34.62 -12.90
C LEU A 480 -8.67 35.99 -13.58
N ALA A 481 -7.48 36.61 -13.66
CA ALA A 481 -7.30 37.91 -14.29
C ALA A 481 -7.19 37.85 -15.82
N GLN A 482 -6.89 36.67 -16.37
CA GLN A 482 -6.84 36.38 -17.82
C GLN A 482 -8.24 36.08 -18.34
#